data_AF-A0A3N5T3C3-F1
#
_entry.id   AF-A0A3N5T3C3-F1
#
_cell.length_a   1.000
_cell.length_b   1.000
_cell.length_c   1.000
_cell.angle_alpha   90.00
_cell.angle_beta   90.00
_cell.angle_gamma   90.00
#
_symmetry.space_group_name_H-M   'P 1'
#
loop_
_entity.id
_entity.type
_entity.pdbx_description
1 polymer ?
#
loop_
_entity_poly.entity_id
_entity_poly.type
_entity_poly.pdbx_seq_one_letter_code
_entity_poly.pdbx_strand_id
1 'polypeptide(L)'
;MGCSAAAQNVQAPKNDAAGRSEFPSGSVIFFHPDGTGANHWSAARMYYKGPDGNLNWDLLPHMALYRGHMLNNLIGTSNGGATTHAFGYRVDGPGSFGKNGEGANSLFIN
;
A
#
# COMPACT_ATOMS: atom_id res chain seq x y z
N MET A 1 41.82 -4.54 -5.76
CA MET A 1 41.32 -5.01 -4.45
C MET A 1 39.80 -4.92 -4.51
N GLY A 2 39.14 -6.06 -4.63
CA GLY A 2 37.70 -6.14 -4.91
C GLY A 2 36.88 -6.17 -3.62
N CYS A 3 35.83 -5.37 -3.58
CA CYS A 3 34.64 -5.63 -2.77
C CYS A 3 33.52 -5.98 -3.75
N SER A 4 33.32 -7.28 -3.99
CA SER A 4 32.12 -7.78 -4.64
C SER A 4 30.95 -7.54 -3.69
N ALA A 5 30.03 -6.65 -4.05
CA ALA A 5 28.75 -6.57 -3.38
C ALA A 5 28.04 -7.92 -3.59
N ALA A 6 27.86 -8.69 -2.52
CA ALA A 6 26.98 -9.82 -2.55
C ALA A 6 25.57 -9.27 -2.82
N ALA A 7 25.08 -9.45 -4.05
CA ALA A 7 23.66 -9.33 -4.33
C ALA A 7 22.98 -10.31 -3.38
N GLN A 8 22.33 -9.79 -2.34
CA GLN A 8 21.48 -10.59 -1.51
C GLN A 8 20.35 -11.06 -2.43
N ASN A 9 20.49 -12.29 -2.92
CA ASN A 9 19.38 -13.04 -3.48
C ASN A 9 18.42 -13.30 -2.32
N VAL A 10 17.64 -12.29 -1.98
CA VAL A 10 16.45 -12.46 -1.15
C VAL A 10 15.48 -13.21 -2.04
N GLN A 11 15.66 -14.52 -2.07
CA GLN A 11 14.64 -15.43 -2.54
C GLN A 11 13.36 -15.02 -1.79
N ALA A 12 12.40 -14.48 -2.53
CA ALA A 12 11.07 -14.24 -1.99
C ALA A 12 10.66 -15.52 -1.24
N PRO A 13 10.16 -15.41 0.00
CA PRO A 13 9.82 -16.59 0.78
C PRO A 13 8.95 -17.50 -0.09
N LYS A 14 9.35 -18.77 -0.21
CA LYS A 14 8.54 -19.78 -0.89
C LYS A 14 7.14 -19.72 -0.28
N ASN A 15 6.21 -19.31 -1.12
CA ASN A 15 4.84 -19.03 -0.78
C ASN A 15 4.10 -20.36 -0.59
N ASP A 16 4.38 -21.02 0.53
CA ASP A 16 3.86 -22.35 0.87
C ASP A 16 2.47 -22.28 1.53
N ALA A 17 1.87 -21.09 1.63
CA ALA A 17 0.53 -20.90 2.20
C ALA A 17 -0.20 -19.64 1.69
N ALA A 18 0.04 -19.19 0.45
CA ALA A 18 -0.74 -18.10 -0.12
C ALA A 18 -2.11 -18.62 -0.63
N GLY A 19 -3.04 -18.70 0.33
CA GLY A 19 -4.49 -18.63 0.20
C GLY A 19 -5.08 -18.93 -1.18
N ARG A 20 -5.48 -20.19 -1.40
CA ARG A 20 -6.63 -20.43 -2.28
C ARG A 20 -7.80 -19.66 -1.66
N SER A 21 -8.42 -18.77 -2.44
CA SER A 21 -9.67 -18.13 -2.03
C SER A 21 -10.62 -19.21 -1.55
N GLU A 22 -11.05 -19.15 -0.29
CA GLU A 22 -12.06 -20.07 0.27
C GLU A 22 -13.37 -19.99 -0.54
N PHE A 23 -13.58 -18.86 -1.23
CA PHE A 23 -14.74 -18.61 -2.06
C PHE A 23 -14.35 -18.57 -3.56
N PRO A 24 -14.81 -19.53 -4.39
CA PRO A 24 -14.49 -19.58 -5.82
C PRO A 24 -15.13 -18.44 -6.64
N SER A 25 -16.05 -17.69 -6.05
CA SER A 25 -16.67 -16.49 -6.63
C SER A 25 -17.12 -15.53 -5.52
N GLY A 26 -17.17 -14.23 -5.80
CA GLY A 26 -17.65 -13.24 -4.85
C GLY A 26 -17.46 -11.80 -5.35
N SER A 27 -17.78 -10.84 -4.49
CA SER A 27 -17.60 -9.41 -4.74
C SER A 27 -16.47 -8.86 -3.86
N VAL A 28 -15.70 -7.92 -4.41
CA VAL A 28 -14.74 -7.13 -3.65
C VAL A 28 -15.24 -5.70 -3.58
N ILE A 29 -15.34 -5.17 -2.36
CA ILE A 29 -15.61 -3.75 -2.11
C ILE A 29 -14.34 -3.14 -1.55
N PHE A 30 -13.78 -2.16 -2.27
CA PHE A 30 -12.57 -1.47 -1.87
C PHE A 30 -12.88 0.00 -1.54
N PHE A 31 -12.59 0.41 -0.30
CA PHE A 31 -12.74 1.78 0.15
C PHE A 31 -11.36 2.44 0.26
N HIS A 32 -11.19 3.57 -0.41
CA HIS A 32 -9.97 4.37 -0.35
C HIS A 32 -10.30 5.80 0.13
N PRO A 33 -10.24 6.05 1.45
CA PRO A 33 -10.34 7.40 1.97
C PRO A 33 -8.99 8.11 1.77
N ASP A 34 -8.93 9.04 0.83
CA ASP A 34 -7.70 9.78 0.50
C ASP A 34 -7.17 10.55 1.73
N GLY A 35 -5.85 10.68 1.84
CA GLY A 35 -5.16 11.38 2.93
C GLY A 35 -5.34 10.80 4.34
N THR A 36 -6.01 9.66 4.48
CA THR A 36 -6.46 9.16 5.79
C THR A 36 -5.43 8.23 6.43
N GLY A 37 -4.91 8.64 7.58
CA GLY A 37 -3.99 7.86 8.42
C GLY A 37 -4.61 7.39 9.73
N ALA A 38 -3.86 6.65 10.55
CA ALA A 38 -4.32 6.17 11.86
C ALA A 38 -4.79 7.31 12.78
N ASN A 39 -4.16 8.47 12.70
CA ASN A 39 -4.56 9.69 13.42
C ASN A 39 -5.96 10.18 13.04
N HIS A 40 -6.33 10.11 11.76
CA HIS A 40 -7.66 10.50 11.29
C HIS A 40 -8.74 9.56 11.83
N TRP A 41 -8.45 8.25 11.87
CA TRP A 41 -9.36 7.27 12.46
C TRP A 41 -9.55 7.47 13.96
N SER A 42 -8.49 7.77 14.71
CA SER A 42 -8.58 8.12 16.13
C SER A 42 -9.42 9.38 16.35
N ALA A 43 -9.20 10.44 15.55
CA ALA A 43 -10.00 11.67 15.64
C ALA A 43 -11.48 11.42 15.32
N ALA A 44 -11.78 10.63 14.29
CA ALA A 44 -13.14 10.26 13.93
C ALA A 44 -13.83 9.47 15.06
N ARG A 45 -13.12 8.54 15.71
CA ARG A 45 -13.66 7.79 16.85
C ARG A 45 -14.05 8.73 17.99
N MET A 46 -13.13 9.60 18.40
CA MET A 46 -13.38 10.57 19.48
C MET A 46 -14.57 11.48 19.16
N TYR A 47 -14.67 11.97 17.92
CA TYR A 47 -15.72 12.90 17.52
C TYR A 47 -17.10 12.24 17.43
N TYR A 48 -17.21 11.06 16.82
CA TYR A 48 -18.51 10.44 16.53
C TYR A 48 -19.00 9.46 17.60
N LYS A 49 -18.09 8.86 18.37
CA LYS A 49 -18.39 7.75 19.28
C LYS A 49 -17.96 8.00 20.73
N GLY A 50 -17.19 9.06 20.99
CA GLY A 50 -16.58 9.31 22.29
C GLY A 50 -15.36 8.41 22.56
N PRO A 51 -14.76 8.48 23.76
CA PRO A 51 -13.48 7.83 24.06
C PRO A 51 -13.53 6.29 24.06
N ASP A 52 -14.66 5.70 24.47
CA ASP A 52 -14.81 4.24 24.63
C ASP A 52 -15.55 3.56 23.46
N GLY A 53 -16.04 4.35 22.50
CA GLY A 53 -16.88 3.84 21.42
C GLY A 53 -16.08 3.37 20.20
N ASN A 54 -16.63 2.42 19.46
CA ASN A 54 -16.00 1.86 18.26
C ASN A 54 -16.65 2.37 16.97
N LEU A 55 -15.84 2.60 15.93
CA LEU A 55 -16.30 2.79 14.56
C LEU A 55 -16.62 1.43 13.92
N ASN A 56 -17.43 1.41 12.85
CA ASN A 56 -17.66 0.18 12.09
C ASN A 56 -16.36 -0.42 11.53
N TRP A 57 -15.37 0.43 11.23
CA TRP A 57 -14.03 0.03 10.81
C TRP A 57 -13.27 -0.75 11.90
N ASP A 58 -13.49 -0.42 13.17
CA ASP A 58 -12.84 -1.07 14.31
C ASP A 58 -13.37 -2.51 14.54
N LEU A 59 -14.53 -2.84 13.95
CA LEU A 59 -15.14 -4.17 14.05
C LEU A 59 -14.64 -5.15 12.97
N LEU A 60 -13.81 -4.69 12.02
CA LEU A 60 -13.21 -5.58 11.02
C LEU A 60 -12.24 -6.55 11.72
N PRO A 61 -12.31 -7.86 11.44
CA PRO A 61 -11.51 -8.86 12.16
C PRO A 61 -10.00 -8.77 11.86
N HIS A 62 -9.64 -8.07 10.79
CA HIS A 62 -8.26 -7.91 10.34
C HIS A 62 -7.98 -6.44 10.06
N MET A 63 -6.88 -5.94 10.63
CA MET A 63 -6.36 -4.60 10.38
C MET A 63 -4.85 -4.66 10.22
N ALA A 64 -4.32 -3.82 9.33
CA ALA A 64 -2.89 -3.71 9.10
C ALA A 64 -2.52 -2.27 8.74
N LEU A 65 -1.28 -1.89 9.05
CA LEU A 65 -0.68 -0.67 8.56
C LEU A 65 0.19 -1.02 7.34
N TYR A 66 0.12 -0.18 6.30
CA TYR A 66 0.96 -0.34 5.11
C TYR A 66 1.80 0.92 4.87
N ARG A 67 2.93 0.75 4.16
CA ARG A 67 3.82 1.85 3.78
C ARG A 67 3.35 2.47 2.47
N GLY A 68 2.92 3.73 2.52
CA GLY A 68 2.40 4.46 1.36
C GLY A 68 3.41 5.33 0.61
N HIS A 69 4.73 5.12 0.79
CA HIS A 69 5.75 5.89 0.06
C HIS A 69 5.84 5.46 -1.40
N MET A 70 6.28 6.38 -2.26
CA MET A 70 6.52 6.17 -3.69
C MET A 70 7.97 5.70 -3.90
N LEU A 71 8.33 5.30 -5.12
CA LEU A 71 9.72 4.88 -5.42
C LEU A 71 10.73 6.00 -5.14
N ASN A 72 10.36 7.24 -5.44
CA ASN A 72 11.22 8.42 -5.35
C ASN A 72 10.77 9.45 -4.29
N ASN A 73 9.66 9.21 -3.58
CA ASN A 73 9.12 10.13 -2.59
C ASN A 73 8.75 9.41 -1.29
N LEU A 74 9.18 9.94 -0.14
CA LEU A 74 8.79 9.42 1.18
C LEU A 74 7.29 9.60 1.45
N ILE A 75 6.70 10.68 0.92
CA ILE A 75 5.28 10.99 1.07
C ILE A 75 4.53 10.50 -0.17
N GLY A 76 3.43 9.78 0.06
CA GLY A 76 2.56 9.29 -1.00
C GLY A 76 1.82 10.43 -1.71
N THR A 77 1.52 10.23 -2.98
CA THR A 77 0.64 11.10 -3.79
C THR A 77 -0.65 10.37 -4.12
N SER A 78 -1.77 11.08 -4.30
CA SER A 78 -3.07 10.42 -4.57
C SER A 78 -3.03 9.61 -5.86
N ASN A 79 -2.43 10.14 -6.93
CA ASN A 79 -2.31 9.47 -8.23
C ASN A 79 -1.39 8.25 -8.18
N GLY A 80 -0.22 8.36 -7.54
CA GLY A 80 0.72 7.25 -7.40
C GLY A 80 0.20 6.15 -6.47
N GLY A 81 -0.44 6.55 -5.37
CA GLY A 81 -1.12 5.65 -4.44
C GLY A 81 -2.26 4.88 -5.10
N ALA A 82 -3.13 5.56 -5.86
CA ALA A 82 -4.21 4.92 -6.61
C ALA A 82 -3.68 3.90 -7.64
N THR A 83 -2.61 4.24 -8.37
CA THR A 83 -1.97 3.30 -9.31
C THR A 83 -1.39 2.09 -8.56
N THR A 84 -0.75 2.31 -7.41
CA THR A 84 -0.21 1.21 -6.59
C THR A 84 -1.32 0.28 -6.08
N HIS A 85 -2.44 0.83 -5.61
CA HIS A 85 -3.60 0.03 -5.16
C HIS A 85 -4.25 -0.75 -6.29
N ALA A 86 -4.39 -0.16 -7.48
CA ALA A 86 -5.07 -0.79 -8.61
C ALA A 86 -4.23 -1.88 -9.30
N PHE A 87 -2.91 -1.68 -9.41
CA PHE A 87 -2.04 -2.56 -10.21
C PHE A 87 -1.04 -3.38 -9.39
N GLY A 88 -0.88 -3.11 -8.10
CA GLY A 88 -0.08 -3.94 -7.20
C GLY A 88 1.44 -3.72 -7.28
N TYR A 89 1.93 -2.68 -7.96
CA TYR A 89 3.34 -2.29 -7.98
C TYR A 89 3.52 -0.82 -7.59
N ARG A 90 4.64 -0.51 -6.93
CA ARG A 90 4.98 0.86 -6.51
C ARG A 90 5.45 1.69 -7.71
N VAL A 91 5.11 2.97 -7.70
CA VAL A 91 5.40 3.92 -8.78
C VAL A 91 6.09 5.18 -8.27
N ASP A 92 6.57 6.03 -9.18
CA ASP A 92 7.02 7.37 -8.84
C ASP A 92 5.85 8.24 -8.37
N GLY A 93 6.09 9.22 -7.50
CA GLY A 93 5.04 10.10 -7.00
C GLY A 93 4.39 10.96 -8.09
N PRO A 94 5.16 11.78 -8.83
CA PRO A 94 4.63 12.56 -9.95
C PRO A 94 4.41 11.70 -11.20
N GLY A 95 3.49 12.13 -12.07
CA GLY A 95 3.27 11.51 -13.37
C GLY A 95 2.54 10.16 -13.37
N SER A 96 2.43 9.47 -12.24
CA SER A 96 1.87 8.12 -12.19
C SER A 96 0.34 8.12 -12.10
N PHE A 97 -0.34 7.92 -13.23
CA PHE A 97 -1.76 7.57 -13.28
C PHE A 97 -1.94 6.45 -14.30
N GLY A 98 -2.09 5.21 -13.83
CA GLY A 98 -2.08 4.03 -14.70
C GLY A 98 -0.74 3.75 -15.40
N LYS A 99 0.34 4.38 -14.92
CA LYS A 99 1.72 4.24 -15.42
C LYS A 99 2.73 4.42 -14.29
N ASN A 100 3.98 4.05 -14.53
CA ASN A 100 5.10 4.20 -13.59
C ASN A 100 5.89 5.49 -13.89
N GLY A 101 5.42 6.63 -13.39
CA GLY A 101 6.06 7.94 -13.58
C GLY A 101 5.69 8.63 -14.88
N GLU A 102 6.44 9.66 -15.28
CA GLU A 102 6.10 10.49 -16.46
C GLU A 102 6.23 9.75 -17.80
N GLY A 103 6.88 8.58 -17.85
CA GLY A 103 7.10 7.81 -19.07
C GLY A 103 8.41 8.14 -19.80
N ALA A 104 9.31 8.90 -19.18
CA ALA A 104 10.66 9.13 -19.68
C ALA A 104 11.69 8.37 -18.83
N ASN A 105 12.25 7.31 -19.42
CA ASN A 105 13.45 6.57 -18.98
C ASN A 105 13.40 6.02 -17.54
N SER A 106 12.90 4.78 -17.41
CA SER A 106 13.18 3.90 -16.28
C SER A 106 14.69 3.68 -16.14
N LEU A 107 15.37 4.58 -15.41
CA LEU A 107 16.68 4.31 -14.85
C LEU A 107 16.47 3.28 -13.74
N PHE A 108 16.66 2.01 -14.11
CA PHE A 108 16.90 0.94 -13.15
C PHE A 108 18.02 1.40 -12.21
N ILE A 109 17.66 1.72 -10.98
CA ILE A 109 18.66 1.88 -9.92
C ILE A 109 19.06 0.46 -9.54
N ASN A 110 20.33 0.16 -9.82
CA ASN A 110 21.04 -1.06 -9.44
C ASN A 110 21.28 -1.09 -7.93
#